data_AF-A0A8J3EWS8-F1
#
_entry.id   AF-A0A8J3EWS8-F1
#
_cell.length_a   1.000
_cell.length_b   1.000
_cell.length_c   1.000
_cell.angle_alpha   90.00
_cell.angle_beta   90.00
_cell.angle_gamma   90.00
#
_symmetry.space_group_name_H-M   'P 1'
#
loop_
_entity.id
_entity.type
_entity.pdbx_description
1 polymer ?
#
loop_
_entity_poly.entity_id
_entity_poly.type
_entity_poly.pdbx_seq_one_letter_code
_entity_poly.pdbx_strand_id
1 'polypeptide(L)'
;MIDERIAERRRQVREQRRRSRLRRTVATMLGVLVVVALVLVERSDLVGLEEVRVVGAERLGEQRVLEAADLALGTSTLRLGLADAEQRVEALPLVRDAEARRLDPLTVQIAVVEREPVLVARGDGQEVLLDREGVVIAQGSLDGLAVVELPGAPPAPGERTDADAALANAHQAWRGLSGPLRAEVVRYVAGSADDLRLRLASGTEVRFGRAERMDEKVRALGAVLEDLDGTEVASIDVRAPSRPVVTPP
;
A
#
# COMPACT_ATOMS: atom_id res chain seq x y z
N MET A 1 -5.57 -18.77 -89.46
CA MET A 1 -4.27 -18.92 -88.76
C MET A 1 -3.95 -17.81 -87.73
N ILE A 2 -4.53 -16.60 -87.83
CA ILE A 2 -4.33 -15.50 -86.84
C ILE A 2 -5.28 -15.62 -85.62
N ASP A 3 -6.51 -16.11 -85.79
CA ASP A 3 -7.49 -16.24 -84.70
C ASP A 3 -7.11 -17.25 -83.60
N GLU A 4 -6.39 -18.32 -83.99
CA GLU A 4 -6.03 -19.41 -83.08
C GLU A 4 -4.99 -18.97 -82.04
N ARG A 5 -4.04 -18.11 -82.44
CA ARG A 5 -3.03 -17.50 -81.55
C ARG A 5 -3.63 -16.49 -80.56
N ILE A 6 -4.74 -15.84 -80.90
CA ILE A 6 -5.43 -14.90 -79.99
C ILE A 6 -6.32 -15.67 -78.99
N ALA A 7 -6.94 -16.77 -79.43
CA ALA A 7 -7.72 -17.66 -78.57
C ALA A 7 -6.84 -18.36 -77.51
N GLU A 8 -5.65 -18.83 -77.88
CA GLU A 8 -4.69 -19.45 -76.95
C GLU A 8 -4.15 -18.46 -75.91
N ARG A 9 -3.77 -17.23 -76.33
CA ARG A 9 -3.34 -16.18 -75.39
C ARG A 9 -4.45 -15.78 -74.41
N ARG A 10 -5.72 -15.76 -74.83
CA ARG A 10 -6.87 -15.47 -73.93
C ARG A 10 -7.12 -16.60 -72.93
N ARG A 11 -6.87 -17.87 -73.29
CA ARG A 11 -6.92 -19.01 -72.36
C ARG A 11 -5.78 -18.95 -71.33
N GLN A 12 -4.54 -18.72 -71.77
CA GLN A 12 -3.38 -18.57 -70.88
C GLN A 12 -3.52 -17.39 -69.89
N VAL A 13 -4.03 -16.24 -70.34
CA VAL A 13 -4.26 -15.08 -69.46
C VAL A 13 -5.41 -15.33 -68.47
N ARG A 14 -6.46 -16.04 -68.87
CA ARG A 14 -7.56 -16.45 -67.95
C ARG A 14 -7.07 -17.44 -66.89
N GLU A 15 -6.21 -18.39 -67.27
CA GLU A 15 -5.62 -19.35 -66.33
C GLU A 15 -4.63 -18.70 -65.36
N GLN A 16 -3.77 -17.78 -65.82
CA GLN A 16 -2.89 -17.00 -64.95
C GLN A 16 -3.69 -16.09 -63.99
N ARG A 17 -4.73 -15.41 -64.49
CA ARG A 17 -5.60 -14.59 -63.63
C ARG A 17 -6.36 -15.44 -62.63
N ARG A 18 -6.86 -16.62 -63.03
CA ARG A 18 -7.53 -17.59 -62.15
C ARG A 18 -6.59 -18.14 -61.08
N ARG A 19 -5.34 -18.49 -61.42
CA ARG A 19 -4.31 -18.91 -60.46
C ARG A 19 -3.91 -17.80 -59.49
N SER A 20 -3.80 -16.55 -59.95
CA SER A 20 -3.49 -15.41 -59.06
C SER A 20 -4.65 -15.09 -58.11
N ARG A 21 -5.90 -15.18 -58.59
CA ARG A 21 -7.11 -15.03 -57.76
C ARG A 21 -7.21 -16.16 -56.74
N LEU A 22 -6.97 -17.39 -57.16
CA LEU A 22 -6.98 -18.58 -56.29
C LEU A 22 -5.89 -18.47 -55.20
N ARG A 23 -4.66 -18.08 -55.57
CA ARG A 23 -3.59 -17.83 -54.58
C ARG A 23 -3.96 -16.74 -53.59
N ARG A 24 -4.56 -15.63 -54.07
CA ARG A 24 -5.04 -14.56 -53.17
C ARG A 24 -6.13 -15.07 -52.24
N THR A 25 -7.18 -15.73 -52.75
CA THR A 25 -8.27 -16.26 -51.91
C THR A 25 -7.77 -17.30 -50.89
N VAL A 26 -6.84 -18.17 -51.29
CA VAL A 26 -6.22 -19.13 -50.37
C VAL A 26 -5.39 -18.42 -49.31
N ALA A 27 -4.59 -17.42 -49.69
CA ALA A 27 -3.82 -16.63 -48.72
C ALA A 27 -4.73 -15.85 -47.76
N THR A 28 -5.84 -15.28 -48.25
CA THR A 28 -6.82 -14.61 -47.39
C THR A 28 -7.49 -15.59 -46.43
N MET A 29 -7.91 -16.77 -46.90
CA MET A 29 -8.47 -17.81 -46.01
C MET A 29 -7.47 -18.28 -44.98
N LEU A 30 -6.20 -18.48 -45.36
CA LEU A 30 -5.15 -18.87 -44.42
C LEU A 30 -4.93 -17.79 -43.36
N GLY A 31 -4.89 -16.52 -43.78
CA GLY A 31 -4.79 -15.38 -42.87
C GLY A 31 -5.98 -15.28 -41.91
N VAL A 32 -7.20 -15.44 -42.40
CA VAL A 32 -8.42 -15.49 -41.56
C VAL A 32 -8.37 -16.67 -40.61
N LEU A 33 -7.94 -17.85 -41.07
CA LEU A 33 -7.81 -19.04 -40.22
C LEU A 33 -6.79 -18.81 -39.10
N VAL A 34 -5.66 -18.18 -39.38
CA VAL A 34 -4.65 -17.82 -38.37
C VAL A 34 -5.23 -16.83 -37.36
N VAL A 35 -5.95 -15.81 -37.80
CA VAL A 35 -6.60 -14.84 -36.90
C VAL A 35 -7.67 -15.53 -36.04
N VAL A 36 -8.51 -16.39 -36.63
CA VAL A 36 -9.51 -17.17 -35.89
C VAL A 36 -8.85 -18.12 -34.91
N ALA A 37 -7.77 -18.81 -35.29
CA ALA A 37 -7.02 -19.68 -34.40
C ALA A 37 -6.40 -18.89 -33.23
N LEU A 38 -5.82 -17.71 -33.48
CA LEU A 38 -5.30 -16.84 -32.43
C LEU A 38 -6.39 -16.39 -31.46
N VAL A 39 -7.56 -15.97 -31.97
CA VAL A 39 -8.72 -15.60 -31.13
C VAL A 39 -9.26 -16.79 -30.35
N LEU A 40 -9.27 -18.00 -30.93
CA LEU A 40 -9.71 -19.21 -30.24
C LEU A 40 -8.73 -19.64 -29.15
N VAL A 41 -7.41 -19.50 -29.38
CA VAL A 41 -6.38 -19.74 -28.36
C VAL A 41 -6.51 -18.74 -27.21
N GLU A 42 -6.74 -17.47 -27.52
CA GLU A 42 -7.00 -16.43 -26.53
C GLU A 42 -8.28 -16.71 -25.71
N ARG A 43 -9.27 -17.36 -26.35
CA ARG A 43 -10.55 -17.74 -25.74
C ARG A 43 -10.53 -19.11 -25.04
N SER A 44 -9.49 -19.90 -25.22
CA SER A 44 -9.40 -21.28 -24.75
C SER A 44 -8.91 -21.37 -23.31
N ASP A 45 -9.52 -22.25 -22.52
CA ASP A 45 -9.10 -22.60 -21.16
C ASP A 45 -7.81 -23.43 -21.09
N LEU A 46 -7.14 -23.68 -22.24
CA LEU A 46 -5.85 -24.39 -22.30
C LEU A 46 -4.68 -23.58 -21.72
N VAL A 47 -4.89 -22.28 -21.49
CA VAL A 47 -3.91 -21.35 -20.90
C VAL A 47 -4.55 -20.68 -19.68
N GLY A 48 -5.12 -21.51 -18.80
CA GLY A 48 -5.77 -21.08 -17.57
C GLY A 48 -4.77 -20.87 -16.44
N LEU A 49 -5.06 -19.95 -15.53
CA LEU A 49 -4.31 -19.76 -14.30
C LEU A 49 -4.32 -21.07 -13.48
N GLU A 50 -3.15 -21.65 -13.24
CA GLU A 50 -2.97 -22.84 -12.42
C GLU A 50 -2.49 -22.50 -11.01
N GLU A 51 -1.63 -21.47 -10.89
CA GLU A 51 -0.97 -21.14 -9.63
C GLU A 51 -0.97 -19.62 -9.39
N VAL A 52 -1.27 -19.21 -8.16
CA VAL A 52 -1.03 -17.85 -7.67
C VAL A 52 0.03 -17.94 -6.58
N ARG A 53 1.18 -17.30 -6.81
CA ARG A 53 2.28 -17.26 -5.85
C ARG A 53 2.26 -15.93 -5.10
N VAL A 54 2.16 -15.98 -3.77
CA VAL A 54 2.25 -14.78 -2.93
C VAL A 54 3.65 -14.61 -2.36
N VAL A 55 4.17 -13.39 -2.35
CA VAL A 55 5.44 -13.04 -1.69
C VAL A 55 5.28 -11.80 -0.82
N GLY A 56 6.00 -11.74 0.31
CA GLY A 56 6.00 -10.57 1.22
C GLY A 56 4.85 -10.51 2.23
N ALA A 57 4.01 -11.55 2.33
CA ALA A 57 2.87 -11.63 3.25
C ALA A 57 3.21 -12.39 4.56
N GLU A 58 4.21 -11.92 5.30
CA GLU A 58 4.71 -12.60 6.51
C GLU A 58 3.74 -12.57 7.69
N ARG A 59 3.13 -11.41 7.99
CA ARG A 59 2.15 -11.26 9.09
C ARG A 59 0.72 -11.44 8.61
N LEU A 60 0.43 -11.05 7.37
CA LEU A 60 -0.89 -11.18 6.76
C LEU A 60 -1.24 -12.65 6.44
N GLY A 61 -0.21 -13.41 6.03
CA GLY A 61 -0.34 -14.77 5.55
C GLY A 61 -0.80 -14.83 4.08
N GLU A 62 -0.24 -15.78 3.34
CA GLU A 62 -0.54 -16.01 1.92
C GLU A 62 -2.03 -16.24 1.66
N GLN A 63 -2.69 -17.04 2.50
CA GLN A 63 -4.10 -17.40 2.33
C GLN A 63 -5.03 -16.18 2.30
N ARG A 64 -4.78 -15.16 3.14
CA ARG A 64 -5.60 -13.94 3.15
C ARG A 64 -5.41 -13.10 1.89
N VAL A 65 -4.18 -13.08 1.36
CA VAL A 65 -3.90 -12.39 0.09
C VAL A 65 -4.61 -13.10 -1.05
N LEU A 66 -4.57 -14.42 -1.11
CA LEU A 66 -5.27 -15.21 -2.12
C LEU A 66 -6.79 -14.98 -2.08
N GLU A 67 -7.37 -14.98 -0.88
CA GLU A 67 -8.80 -14.72 -0.67
C GLU A 67 -9.20 -13.31 -1.12
N ALA A 68 -8.42 -12.29 -0.78
CA ALA A 68 -8.70 -10.92 -1.21
C ALA A 68 -8.47 -10.72 -2.71
N ALA A 69 -7.41 -11.32 -3.26
CA ALA A 69 -7.09 -11.24 -4.69
C ALA A 69 -8.19 -11.84 -5.56
N ASP A 70 -8.95 -12.83 -5.07
CA ASP A 70 -10.11 -13.43 -5.75
C ASP A 70 -9.84 -13.76 -7.23
N LEU A 71 -8.69 -14.39 -7.49
CA LEU A 71 -8.29 -14.81 -8.83
C LEU A 71 -8.81 -16.23 -9.10
N ALA A 72 -9.75 -16.35 -10.02
CA ALA A 72 -10.33 -17.64 -10.39
C ALA A 72 -9.35 -18.50 -11.20
N LEU A 73 -8.95 -19.64 -10.64
CA LEU A 73 -8.18 -20.66 -11.34
C LEU A 73 -8.90 -21.14 -12.61
N GLY A 74 -8.13 -21.56 -13.61
CA GLY A 74 -8.62 -21.94 -14.94
C GLY A 74 -8.96 -20.76 -15.85
N THR A 75 -9.03 -19.54 -15.33
CA THR A 75 -9.26 -18.33 -16.15
C THR A 75 -7.98 -17.94 -16.88
N SER A 76 -8.09 -17.58 -18.16
CA SER A 76 -6.94 -17.12 -18.94
C SER A 76 -6.26 -15.92 -18.29
N THR A 77 -4.96 -16.04 -18.02
CA THR A 77 -4.18 -14.97 -17.38
C THR A 77 -4.19 -13.67 -18.17
N LEU A 78 -4.37 -13.72 -19.49
CA LEU A 78 -4.51 -12.54 -20.36
C LEU A 78 -5.77 -11.71 -20.06
N ARG A 79 -6.83 -12.37 -19.57
CA ARG A 79 -8.13 -11.77 -19.27
C ARG A 79 -8.34 -11.45 -17.78
N LEU A 80 -7.41 -11.85 -16.91
CA LEU A 80 -7.49 -11.54 -15.49
C LEU A 80 -7.33 -10.04 -15.24
N GLY A 81 -8.23 -9.48 -14.43
CA GLY A 81 -8.13 -8.11 -13.91
C GLY A 81 -7.08 -8.05 -12.79
N LEU A 82 -5.80 -8.03 -13.16
CA LEU A 82 -4.70 -7.96 -12.18
C LEU A 82 -4.78 -6.66 -11.35
N ALA A 83 -5.10 -5.53 -11.99
CA ALA A 83 -5.29 -4.25 -11.30
C ALA A 83 -6.46 -4.29 -10.29
N ASP A 84 -7.53 -5.03 -10.59
CA ASP A 84 -8.65 -5.18 -9.65
C ASP A 84 -8.24 -6.08 -8.48
N ALA A 85 -7.42 -7.10 -8.72
CA ALA A 85 -6.86 -7.95 -7.67
C ALA A 85 -5.88 -7.17 -6.78
N GLU A 86 -5.01 -6.33 -7.35
CA GLU A 86 -4.14 -5.40 -6.62
C GLU A 86 -4.97 -4.51 -5.69
N GLN A 87 -6.00 -3.82 -6.21
CA GLN A 87 -6.85 -2.94 -5.41
C GLN A 87 -7.55 -3.67 -4.26
N ARG A 88 -8.02 -4.91 -4.48
CA ARG A 88 -8.63 -5.70 -3.40
C ARG A 88 -7.63 -6.10 -2.33
N VAL A 89 -6.40 -6.45 -2.72
CA VAL A 89 -5.32 -6.78 -1.77
C VAL A 89 -4.88 -5.53 -1.02
N GLU A 90 -4.75 -4.38 -1.69
CA GLU A 90 -4.42 -3.09 -1.06
C GLU A 90 -5.50 -2.58 -0.11
N ALA A 91 -6.75 -2.99 -0.29
CA ALA A 91 -7.83 -2.68 0.65
C ALA A 91 -7.66 -3.39 2.01
N LEU A 92 -6.75 -4.37 2.12
CA LEU A 92 -6.43 -4.99 3.40
C LEU A 92 -5.62 -4.00 4.27
N PRO A 93 -6.04 -3.73 5.53
CA PRO A 93 -5.40 -2.71 6.38
C PRO A 93 -3.90 -2.88 6.61
N LEU A 94 -3.38 -4.12 6.58
CA LEU A 94 -1.96 -4.43 6.78
C LEU A 94 -1.12 -4.23 5.51
N VAL A 95 -1.75 -4.02 4.35
CA VAL A 95 -1.06 -3.86 3.07
C VAL A 95 -0.79 -2.38 2.82
N ARG A 96 0.47 -2.05 2.53
CA ARG A 96 0.87 -0.71 2.09
C ARG A 96 0.74 -0.58 0.57
N ASP A 97 1.14 -1.62 -0.13
CA ASP A 97 1.29 -1.68 -1.59
C ASP A 97 1.17 -3.13 -2.05
N ALA A 98 0.55 -3.37 -3.19
CA ALA A 98 0.49 -4.70 -3.80
C ALA A 98 0.68 -4.63 -5.31
N GLU A 99 1.51 -5.53 -5.84
CA GLU A 99 1.78 -5.63 -7.28
C GLU A 99 1.45 -7.06 -7.75
N ALA A 100 0.53 -7.18 -8.71
CA ALA A 100 0.14 -8.42 -9.34
C ALA A 100 0.69 -8.47 -10.77
N ARG A 101 1.57 -9.44 -11.03
CA ARG A 101 2.19 -9.61 -12.34
C ARG A 101 2.10 -11.06 -12.83
N ARG A 102 2.04 -11.20 -14.15
CA ARG A 102 2.17 -12.50 -14.81
C ARG A 102 3.64 -12.91 -14.82
N LEU A 103 3.94 -14.10 -14.31
CA LEU A 103 5.26 -14.70 -14.45
C LEU A 103 5.36 -15.51 -15.74
N ASP A 104 4.31 -16.25 -16.04
CA ASP A 104 4.16 -17.06 -17.25
C ASP A 104 2.66 -17.21 -17.59
N PRO A 105 2.29 -17.93 -18.66
CA PRO A 105 0.90 -18.05 -19.06
C PRO A 105 -0.03 -18.72 -18.03
N LEU A 106 0.50 -19.49 -17.07
CA LEU A 106 -0.23 -20.29 -16.09
C LEU A 106 -0.06 -19.78 -14.65
N THR A 107 0.93 -18.93 -14.38
CA THR A 107 1.23 -18.44 -13.03
C THR A 107 1.17 -16.91 -12.91
N VAL A 108 0.46 -16.45 -11.88
CA VAL A 108 0.46 -15.05 -11.43
C VAL A 108 1.20 -14.94 -10.11
N GLN A 109 2.02 -13.91 -9.96
CA GLN A 109 2.63 -13.55 -8.69
C GLN A 109 1.99 -12.28 -8.13
N ILE A 110 1.67 -12.31 -6.84
CA ILE A 110 1.24 -11.14 -6.08
C ILE A 110 2.34 -10.84 -5.06
N ALA A 111 3.02 -9.71 -5.25
CA ALA A 111 3.97 -9.18 -4.29
C ALA A 111 3.27 -8.19 -3.37
N VAL A 112 3.37 -8.41 -2.07
CA VAL A 112 2.75 -7.57 -1.04
C VAL A 112 3.83 -6.89 -0.22
N VAL A 113 3.64 -5.60 0.04
CA VAL A 113 4.45 -4.88 1.01
C VAL A 113 3.58 -4.55 2.22
N GLU A 114 3.89 -5.18 3.34
CA GLU A 114 3.16 -4.94 4.59
C GLU A 114 3.56 -3.62 5.26
N ARG A 115 2.61 -3.01 5.95
CA ARG A 115 2.83 -1.83 6.79
C ARG A 115 3.62 -2.18 8.05
N GLU A 116 4.50 -1.29 8.46
CA GLU A 116 5.26 -1.44 9.71
C GLU A 116 4.58 -0.64 10.83
N PRO A 117 4.24 -1.28 11.97
CA PRO A 117 3.67 -0.58 13.10
C PRO A 117 4.75 0.27 13.79
N VAL A 118 4.39 1.51 14.14
CA VAL A 118 5.28 2.49 14.78
C VAL A 118 4.73 3.06 16.08
N LEU A 119 3.41 2.96 16.28
CA LEU A 119 2.70 3.42 17.46
C LEU A 119 1.59 2.42 17.82
N VAL A 120 1.24 2.39 19.10
CA VAL A 120 0.00 1.77 19.59
C VAL A 120 -0.95 2.90 20.00
N ALA A 121 -2.18 2.92 19.53
CA ALA A 121 -3.22 3.77 20.12
C ALA A 121 -4.12 2.95 21.04
N ARG A 122 -4.42 3.50 22.22
CA ARG A 122 -5.20 2.86 23.26
C ARG A 122 -6.30 3.81 23.74
N GLY A 123 -7.51 3.29 23.88
CA GLY A 123 -8.66 4.03 24.41
C GLY A 123 -9.86 3.10 24.59
N ASP A 124 -10.70 3.36 25.59
CA ASP A 124 -11.87 2.53 25.94
C ASP A 124 -11.58 1.01 26.06
N GLY A 125 -10.38 0.66 26.52
CA GLY A 125 -9.95 -0.74 26.67
C GLY A 125 -9.61 -1.45 25.35
N GLN A 126 -9.60 -0.72 24.23
CA GLN A 126 -9.16 -1.21 22.93
C GLN A 126 -7.75 -0.71 22.62
N GLU A 127 -7.01 -1.52 21.86
CA GLU A 127 -5.68 -1.19 21.37
C GLU A 127 -5.60 -1.46 19.88
N VAL A 128 -4.94 -0.56 19.15
CA VAL A 128 -4.69 -0.71 17.72
C VAL A 128 -3.27 -0.30 17.36
N LEU A 129 -2.73 -0.92 16.32
CA LEU A 129 -1.43 -0.61 15.75
C LEU A 129 -1.56 0.42 14.65
N LEU A 130 -0.67 1.42 14.65
CA LEU A 130 -0.60 2.46 13.63
C LEU A 130 0.72 2.44 12.89
N ASP A 131 0.68 2.74 11.61
CA ASP A 131 1.88 2.95 10.79
C ASP A 131 2.34 4.41 10.74
N ARG A 132 3.45 4.62 10.03
CA ARG A 132 4.06 5.93 9.82
C ARG A 132 3.20 6.87 8.95
N GLU A 133 2.32 6.34 8.10
CA GLU A 133 1.38 7.08 7.28
C GLU A 133 0.09 7.47 8.03
N GLY A 134 -0.08 7.00 9.27
CA GLY A 134 -1.24 7.28 10.11
C GLY A 134 -2.44 6.41 9.76
N VAL A 135 -2.22 5.19 9.27
CA VAL A 135 -3.25 4.18 9.03
C VAL A 135 -3.29 3.22 10.21
N VAL A 136 -4.49 2.86 10.65
CA VAL A 136 -4.70 1.79 11.63
C VAL A 136 -4.56 0.45 10.93
N ILE A 137 -3.54 -0.31 11.30
CA ILE A 137 -3.15 -1.55 10.63
C ILE A 137 -3.94 -2.76 11.15
N ALA A 138 -4.07 -2.89 12.48
CA ALA A 138 -4.67 -4.06 13.12
C ALA A 138 -5.06 -3.73 14.57
N GLN A 139 -5.95 -4.54 15.13
CA GLN A 139 -6.20 -4.55 16.57
C GLN A 139 -5.05 -5.23 17.32
N GLY A 140 -4.79 -4.77 18.53
CA GLY A 140 -3.78 -5.30 19.43
C GLY A 140 -2.68 -4.30 19.76
N SER A 141 -1.63 -4.82 20.39
CA SER A 141 -0.49 -4.05 20.89
C SER A 141 0.81 -4.79 20.57
N LEU A 142 1.90 -4.05 20.52
CA LEU A 142 3.23 -4.57 20.27
C LEU A 142 4.24 -3.91 21.21
N ASP A 143 5.01 -4.74 21.91
CA ASP A 143 6.02 -4.27 22.86
C ASP A 143 7.11 -3.44 22.16
N GLY A 144 7.64 -2.46 22.88
CA GLY A 144 8.69 -1.57 22.39
C GLY A 144 8.21 -0.39 21.53
N LEU A 145 6.92 -0.31 21.22
CA LEU A 145 6.32 0.87 20.58
C LEU A 145 5.80 1.87 21.61
N ALA A 146 5.89 3.16 21.28
CA ALA A 146 5.29 4.20 22.10
C ALA A 146 3.76 4.14 22.02
N VAL A 147 3.09 4.42 23.14
CA VAL A 147 1.63 4.33 23.25
C VAL A 147 0.99 5.72 23.20
N VAL A 148 -0.02 5.90 22.35
CA VAL A 148 -0.92 7.04 22.33
C VAL A 148 -2.17 6.69 23.14
N GLU A 149 -2.37 7.35 24.27
CA GLU A 149 -3.57 7.23 25.10
C GLU A 149 -4.62 8.25 24.64
N LEU A 150 -5.81 7.76 24.33
CA LEU A 150 -6.95 8.53 23.83
C LEU A 150 -8.09 8.54 24.87
N PRO A 151 -8.92 9.59 24.89
CA PRO A 151 -10.07 9.68 25.78
C PRO A 151 -11.22 8.75 25.39
N GLY A 152 -11.23 8.21 24.16
CA GLY A 152 -12.24 7.29 23.67
C GLY A 152 -11.66 6.22 22.76
N ALA A 153 -12.51 5.33 22.25
CA ALA A 153 -12.13 4.23 21.37
C ALA A 153 -11.28 4.70 20.16
N PRO A 154 -10.17 4.02 19.85
CA PRO A 154 -9.38 4.32 18.66
C PRO A 154 -10.13 3.98 17.37
N PRO A 155 -9.74 4.56 16.22
CA PRO A 155 -10.31 4.21 14.91
C PRO A 155 -10.13 2.72 14.57
N ALA A 156 -10.99 2.19 13.71
CA ALA A 156 -10.97 0.79 13.30
C ALA A 156 -9.82 0.50 12.30
N PRO A 157 -9.35 -0.76 12.17
CA PRO A 157 -8.39 -1.13 11.13
C PRO A 157 -8.86 -0.73 9.73
N GLY A 158 -7.96 -0.09 8.96
CA GLY A 158 -8.23 0.49 7.65
C GLY A 158 -8.57 1.98 7.70
N GLU A 159 -8.97 2.51 8.86
CA GLU A 159 -9.19 3.95 9.04
C GLU A 159 -7.89 4.71 9.25
N ARG A 160 -7.98 6.04 9.08
CA ARG A 160 -6.85 6.95 9.23
C ARG A 160 -6.97 7.74 10.53
N THR A 161 -5.83 8.16 11.06
CA THR A 161 -5.73 9.06 12.22
C THR A 161 -6.57 10.32 12.09
N ASP A 162 -6.79 10.82 10.87
CA ASP A 162 -7.60 12.01 10.58
C ASP A 162 -9.07 11.90 11.05
N ALA A 163 -9.56 10.68 11.34
CA ALA A 163 -10.87 10.45 11.92
C ALA A 163 -10.97 10.88 13.40
N ASP A 164 -9.83 11.03 14.10
CA ASP A 164 -9.76 11.47 15.51
C ASP A 164 -8.74 12.60 15.66
N ALA A 165 -9.19 13.78 16.09
CA ALA A 165 -8.33 14.96 16.15
C ALA A 165 -7.21 14.87 17.21
N ALA A 166 -7.42 14.13 18.31
CA ALA A 166 -6.40 13.94 19.33
C ALA A 166 -5.31 12.99 18.82
N LEU A 167 -5.71 11.89 18.18
CA LEU A 167 -4.81 10.93 17.55
C LEU A 167 -4.02 11.54 16.39
N ALA A 168 -4.68 12.33 15.52
CA ALA A 168 -4.01 13.05 14.44
C ALA A 168 -2.93 14.00 14.98
N ASN A 169 -3.23 14.73 16.06
CA ASN A 169 -2.27 15.62 16.71
C ASN A 169 -1.06 14.83 17.30
N ALA A 170 -1.31 13.70 17.96
CA ALA A 170 -0.25 12.84 18.49
C ALA A 170 0.63 12.23 17.38
N HIS A 171 0.02 11.76 16.29
CA HIS A 171 0.73 11.23 15.12
C HIS A 171 1.60 12.30 14.46
N GLN A 172 1.07 13.53 14.30
CA GLN A 172 1.82 14.66 13.79
C GLN A 172 3.02 15.00 14.68
N ALA A 173 2.86 14.97 16.01
CA ALA A 173 3.95 15.17 16.94
C ALA A 173 5.02 14.07 16.77
N TRP A 174 4.62 12.80 16.74
CA TRP A 174 5.54 11.67 16.52
C TRP A 174 6.33 11.81 15.22
N ARG A 175 5.67 12.20 14.10
CA ARG A 175 6.35 12.41 12.81
C ARG A 175 7.38 13.54 12.86
N GLY A 176 7.09 14.63 13.57
CA GLY A 176 7.99 15.78 13.67
C GLY A 176 9.13 15.61 14.68
N LEU A 177 8.98 14.75 15.69
CA LEU A 177 10.08 14.32 16.55
C LEU A 177 11.06 13.48 15.75
N SER A 178 12.36 13.58 15.98
CA SER A 178 13.37 12.77 15.27
C SER A 178 14.52 12.37 16.18
N GLY A 179 15.29 11.37 15.73
CA GLY A 179 16.52 10.94 16.40
C GLY A 179 16.29 10.50 17.87
N PRO A 180 17.21 10.87 18.78
CA PRO A 180 17.13 10.47 20.20
C PRO A 180 15.83 10.90 20.88
N LEU A 181 15.34 12.11 20.56
CA LEU A 181 14.15 12.65 21.21
C LEU A 181 12.88 11.84 20.92
N ARG A 182 12.74 11.28 19.72
CA ARG A 182 11.61 10.38 19.42
C ARG A 182 11.69 9.09 20.24
N ALA A 183 12.90 8.54 20.40
CA ALA A 183 13.13 7.31 21.16
C ALA A 183 12.91 7.49 22.67
N GLU A 184 13.14 8.71 23.18
CA GLU A 184 12.86 9.05 24.58
C GLU A 184 11.35 9.08 24.89
N VAL A 185 10.48 9.35 23.91
CA VAL A 185 9.03 9.43 24.18
C VAL A 185 8.42 8.03 24.24
N VAL A 186 8.02 7.60 25.43
CA VAL A 186 7.39 6.29 25.67
C VAL A 186 5.85 6.35 25.62
N ARG A 187 5.27 7.53 25.82
CA ARG A 187 3.80 7.71 25.83
C ARG A 187 3.38 9.09 25.36
N TYR A 188 2.30 9.15 24.60
CA TYR A 188 1.60 10.34 24.16
C TYR A 188 0.22 10.33 24.84
N VAL A 189 -0.06 11.26 25.74
CA VAL A 189 -1.39 11.43 26.34
C VAL A 189 -2.11 12.50 25.52
N ALA A 190 -2.99 12.05 24.61
CA ALA A 190 -3.67 12.87 23.64
C ALA A 190 -5.12 13.11 24.07
N GLY A 191 -5.36 14.16 24.85
CA GLY A 191 -6.68 14.46 25.40
C GLY A 191 -7.61 15.15 24.39
N SER A 192 -7.04 15.89 23.44
CA SER A 192 -7.77 16.58 22.37
C SER A 192 -6.79 17.03 21.27
N ALA A 193 -7.28 17.73 20.25
CA ALA A 193 -6.43 18.40 19.25
C ALA A 193 -5.43 19.40 19.87
N ASP A 194 -5.74 19.93 21.05
CA ASP A 194 -4.99 21.04 21.66
C ASP A 194 -4.25 20.62 22.94
N ASP A 195 -4.61 19.47 23.52
CA ASP A 195 -3.99 18.89 24.71
C ASP A 195 -3.24 17.62 24.33
N LEU A 196 -1.92 17.79 24.14
CA LEU A 196 -0.98 16.69 24.01
C LEU A 196 0.10 16.82 25.06
N ARG A 197 0.30 15.75 25.81
CA ARG A 197 1.39 15.59 26.76
C ARG A 197 2.24 14.40 26.35
N LEU A 198 3.55 14.54 26.38
CA LEU A 198 4.50 13.45 26.12
C LEU A 198 5.06 12.99 27.46
N ARG A 199 5.27 11.69 27.62
CA ARG A 199 6.02 11.12 28.72
C ARG A 199 7.34 10.61 28.18
N LEU A 200 8.44 11.13 28.72
CA LEU A 200 9.78 10.64 28.40
C LEU A 200 10.10 9.38 29.21
N ALA A 201 11.08 8.59 28.75
CA ALA A 201 11.57 7.40 29.44
C ALA A 201 12.14 7.73 30.83
N SER A 202 12.67 8.94 30.99
CA SER A 202 13.10 9.50 32.28
C SER A 202 11.96 9.71 33.28
N GLY A 203 10.69 9.68 32.85
CA GLY A 203 9.52 9.99 33.66
C GLY A 203 9.02 11.44 33.56
N THR A 204 9.83 12.34 32.97
CA THR A 204 9.48 13.75 32.75
C THR A 204 8.23 13.89 31.86
N GLU A 205 7.29 14.74 32.28
CA GLU A 205 6.14 15.12 31.46
C GLU A 205 6.44 16.34 30.60
N VAL A 206 6.24 16.25 29.29
CA VAL A 206 6.34 17.38 28.37
C VAL A 206 4.96 17.84 27.96
N ARG A 207 4.56 19.06 28.32
CA ARG A 207 3.33 19.69 27.82
C ARG A 207 3.60 20.24 26.43
N PHE A 208 3.11 19.52 25.43
CA PHE A 208 3.40 19.81 24.02
C PHE A 208 2.30 20.65 23.36
N GLY A 209 1.04 20.36 23.69
CA GLY A 209 -0.14 20.99 23.06
C GLY A 209 -0.26 20.62 21.57
N ARG A 210 -0.74 21.55 20.74
CA ARG A 210 -0.83 21.32 19.28
C ARG A 210 0.53 20.99 18.65
N ALA A 211 0.58 20.04 17.72
CA ALA A 211 1.76 19.65 16.97
C ALA A 211 2.10 20.64 15.83
N GLU A 212 2.06 21.92 16.15
CA GLU A 212 2.41 23.03 15.27
C GLU A 212 3.79 23.58 15.62
N ARG A 213 4.42 24.27 14.65
CA ARG A 213 5.77 24.83 14.80
C ARG A 213 6.77 23.79 15.34
N MET A 214 6.70 22.58 14.77
CA MET A 214 7.43 21.41 15.25
C MET A 214 8.94 21.69 15.38
N ASP A 215 9.55 22.31 14.38
CA ASP A 215 10.98 22.64 14.42
C ASP A 215 11.36 23.55 15.59
N GLU A 216 10.50 24.51 15.96
CA GLU A 216 10.72 25.38 17.12
C GLU A 216 10.58 24.59 18.42
N LYS A 217 9.53 23.77 18.55
CA LYS A 217 9.27 22.98 19.77
C LYS A 217 10.32 21.91 20.01
N VAL A 218 10.73 21.19 18.97
CA VAL A 218 11.77 20.17 19.03
C VAL A 218 13.10 20.79 19.44
N ARG A 219 13.47 21.94 18.85
CA ARG A 219 14.71 22.65 19.22
C ARG A 219 14.66 23.17 20.66
N ALA A 220 13.54 23.77 21.07
CA ALA A 220 13.38 24.27 22.43
C ALA A 220 13.45 23.13 23.46
N LEU A 221 12.75 22.01 23.19
CA LEU A 221 12.80 20.84 24.06
C LEU A 221 14.21 20.24 24.13
N GLY A 222 14.88 20.09 22.98
CA GLY A 222 16.26 19.60 22.93
C GLY A 222 17.21 20.48 23.75
N ALA A 223 17.16 21.80 23.57
CA ALA A 223 18.00 22.73 24.32
C ALA A 223 17.75 22.69 25.84
N VAL A 224 16.49 22.53 26.26
CA VAL A 224 16.14 22.37 27.69
C VAL A 224 16.66 21.04 28.23
N LEU A 225 16.51 19.95 27.49
CA LEU A 225 16.99 18.63 27.93
C LEU A 225 18.52 18.58 28.01
N GLU A 226 19.21 19.26 27.09
CA GLU A 226 20.67 19.42 27.12
C GLU A 226 21.13 20.25 28.34
N ASP A 227 20.44 21.35 28.65
CA ASP A 227 20.77 22.20 29.81
C ASP A 227 20.51 21.51 31.16
N LEU A 228 19.50 20.61 31.22
CA LEU A 228 19.20 19.85 32.42
C LEU A 228 20.24 18.76 32.73
N ASP A 229 21.00 18.27 31.75
CA ASP A 229 22.09 17.29 31.89
C ASP A 229 21.79 16.14 32.90
N GLY A 230 20.63 15.50 32.75
CA GLY A 230 20.21 14.39 33.62
C GLY A 230 19.59 14.79 34.96
N THR A 231 19.37 16.08 35.21
CA THR A 231 18.61 16.57 36.36
C THR A 231 17.15 16.14 36.24
N GLU A 232 16.63 15.50 37.30
CA GLU A 232 15.22 15.13 37.37
C GLU A 232 14.33 16.37 37.39
N VAL A 233 13.33 16.39 36.51
CA VAL A 233 12.31 17.44 36.44
C VAL A 233 10.93 16.82 36.30
N ALA A 234 9.95 17.40 37.01
CA ALA A 234 8.57 16.93 36.94
C ALA A 234 7.97 17.20 35.56
N SER A 235 8.13 18.41 35.05
CA SER A 235 7.56 18.76 33.74
C SER A 235 8.27 19.88 33.00
N ILE A 236 8.16 19.83 31.68
CA ILE A 236 8.64 20.85 30.74
C ILE A 236 7.44 21.30 29.88
N ASP A 237 7.16 22.59 29.83
CA ASP A 237 6.12 23.16 28.96
C ASP A 237 6.75 23.78 27.72
N VAL A 238 6.44 23.22 26.54
CA VAL A 238 6.91 23.69 25.24
C VAL A 238 5.77 24.15 24.33
N ARG A 239 4.57 24.42 24.89
CA ARG A 239 3.45 24.97 24.12
C ARG A 239 3.81 26.32 23.48
N ALA A 240 4.62 27.12 24.19
CA ALA A 240 5.23 28.35 23.70
C ALA A 240 6.76 28.16 23.55
N PRO A 241 7.26 27.72 22.38
CA PRO A 241 8.67 27.31 22.23
C PRO A 241 9.68 28.43 22.43
N SER A 242 9.29 29.70 22.31
CA SER A 242 10.17 30.84 22.57
C SER A 242 10.46 31.06 24.06
N ARG A 243 9.67 30.47 24.97
CA ARG A 243 9.78 30.62 26.42
C ARG A 243 9.37 29.31 27.12
N PRO A 244 10.16 28.23 26.98
CA PRO A 244 9.85 26.99 27.66
C PRO A 244 9.89 27.17 29.19
N VAL A 245 9.05 26.43 29.90
CA VAL A 245 8.99 26.49 31.38
C VAL A 245 9.33 25.12 31.95
N VAL A 246 10.25 25.08 32.89
CA VAL A 246 10.64 23.85 33.60
C VAL A 246 10.07 23.91 35.01
N THR A 247 9.47 22.81 35.44
CA THR A 247 8.99 22.62 36.81
C THR A 247 9.85 21.55 37.50
N PRO A 248 10.49 21.87 38.64
CA PRO A 248 11.26 20.90 39.42
C PRO A 248 10.35 19.78 39.98
N PRO A 249 10.95 18.66 40.44
CA PRO A 249 10.22 17.49 40.97
C PRO A 249 9.35 17.80 42.20
#